data_AF-A0A820JTT7-F1
#
_entry.id   AF-A0A820JTT7-F1
#
_cell.length_a   1.000
_cell.length_b   1.000
_cell.length_c   1.000
_cell.angle_alpha   90.00
_cell.angle_beta   90.00
_cell.angle_gamma   90.00
#
_symmetry.space_group_name_H-M   'P 1'
#
loop_
_entity.id
_entity.type
_entity.pdbx_description
1 polymer ?
#
loop_
_entity_poly.entity_id
_entity_poly.type
_entity_poly.pdbx_seq_one_letter_code
_entity_poly.pdbx_strand_id
1 'polypeptide(L)'
;RSCTIKQRKRYYRNELIFKNIDHRFSIKQIKMILQQQQIPFYIVNTKTTTTNKRTLFVAIRNPESINIYEQQSRDLFTTTHYEKLKTNGQLPRANRRSNFHHQQSQSRSRHSYH
;
A
#
# COMPACT_ATOMS: atom_id res chain seq x y z
N ARG A 1 17.14 1.07 0.68
CA ARG A 1 17.61 1.20 2.08
C ARG A 1 17.03 0.05 2.89
N SER A 2 17.85 -0.92 3.29
CA SER A 2 17.41 -2.08 4.08
C SER A 2 17.47 -1.75 5.57
N CYS A 3 16.32 -1.78 6.24
CA CYS A 3 16.19 -1.52 7.68
C CYS A 3 16.70 -2.73 8.49
N THR A 4 17.55 -2.50 9.49
CA THR A 4 18.20 -3.54 10.29
C THR A 4 17.22 -4.22 11.26
N ILE A 5 17.55 -5.45 11.71
CA ILE A 5 16.74 -6.21 12.68
C ILE A 5 16.53 -5.44 14.00
N LYS A 6 17.51 -4.63 14.42
CA LYS A 6 17.39 -3.74 15.59
C LYS A 6 16.42 -2.58 15.36
N GLN A 7 16.48 -1.94 14.19
CA GLN A 7 15.52 -0.90 13.81
C GLN A 7 14.11 -1.49 13.79
N ARG A 8 13.93 -2.68 13.20
CA ARG A 8 12.70 -3.45 13.29
C ARG A 8 12.25 -3.56 14.75
N LYS A 9 12.99 -4.25 15.63
CA LYS A 9 12.59 -4.48 17.04
C LYS A 9 12.23 -3.21 17.84
N ARG A 10 12.74 -2.03 17.49
CA ARG A 10 12.39 -0.74 18.13
C ARG A 10 11.03 -0.19 17.70
N TYR A 11 10.60 -0.43 16.46
CA TYR A 11 9.29 0.01 15.95
C TYR A 11 8.15 -0.95 16.33
N TYR A 12 8.43 -2.24 16.57
CA TYR A 12 7.41 -3.27 16.80
C TYR A 12 6.77 -3.31 18.21
N ARG A 13 7.12 -2.40 19.15
CA ARG A 13 6.58 -2.48 20.52
C ARG A 13 5.09 -2.05 20.60
N ASN A 14 4.65 -1.18 19.68
CA ASN A 14 3.29 -0.65 19.63
C ASN A 14 2.75 -0.74 18.20
N GLU A 15 2.25 -1.92 17.81
CA GLU A 15 1.77 -2.16 16.46
C GLU A 15 0.36 -2.70 16.40
N LEU A 16 -0.34 -2.33 15.33
CA LEU A 16 -1.53 -3.03 14.89
C LEU A 16 -1.13 -4.17 13.94
N ILE A 17 -1.65 -5.36 14.21
CA ILE A 17 -1.39 -6.55 13.44
C ILE A 17 -2.70 -7.03 12.83
N PHE A 18 -2.82 -6.89 11.51
CA PHE A 18 -3.98 -7.37 10.77
C PHE A 18 -3.64 -8.70 10.12
N LYS A 19 -4.37 -9.76 10.49
CA LYS A 19 -4.21 -11.11 9.93
C LYS A 19 -5.16 -11.29 8.75
N ASN A 20 -4.76 -12.13 7.79
CA ASN A 20 -5.58 -12.50 6.62
C ASN A 20 -6.05 -11.29 5.79
N ILE A 21 -5.19 -10.29 5.60
CA ILE A 21 -5.53 -9.15 4.76
C ILE A 21 -5.65 -9.59 3.29
N ASP A 22 -6.59 -8.99 2.56
CA ASP A 22 -6.81 -9.30 1.15
C ASP A 22 -5.57 -8.90 0.33
N HIS A 23 -5.10 -9.82 -0.51
CA HIS A 23 -3.90 -9.65 -1.31
C HIS A 23 -4.01 -8.47 -2.31
N ARG A 24 -5.23 -8.07 -2.66
CA ARG A 24 -5.49 -6.98 -3.62
C ARG A 24 -5.19 -5.59 -3.06
N PHE A 25 -5.03 -5.44 -1.74
CA PHE A 25 -4.62 -4.17 -1.15
C PHE A 25 -3.11 -3.91 -1.37
N SER A 26 -2.79 -2.90 -2.15
CA SER A 26 -1.42 -2.39 -2.26
C SER A 26 -1.00 -1.63 -0.99
N ILE A 27 0.30 -1.55 -0.71
CA ILE A 27 0.83 -0.73 0.40
C ILE A 27 0.37 0.73 0.32
N LYS A 28 0.24 1.28 -0.89
CA LYS A 28 -0.26 2.64 -1.11
C LYS A 28 -1.72 2.78 -0.65
N GLN A 29 -2.59 1.85 -1.04
CA GLN A 29 -4.00 1.86 -0.60
C GLN A 29 -4.11 1.67 0.91
N ILE A 30 -3.30 0.79 1.50
CA ILE A 30 -3.27 0.58 2.95
C ILE A 30 -2.94 1.88 3.67
N LYS A 31 -1.86 2.57 3.27
CA LYS A 31 -1.49 3.86 3.86
C LYS A 31 -2.60 4.91 3.72
N MET A 32 -3.25 4.98 2.57
CA MET A 32 -4.35 5.91 2.32
C MET A 32 -5.55 5.64 3.25
N ILE A 33 -5.95 4.39 3.40
CA ILE A 33 -7.05 3.98 4.29
C ILE A 33 -6.71 4.30 5.74
N LEU A 34 -5.48 4.00 6.19
CA LEU A 34 -5.04 4.34 7.55
C LEU A 34 -5.10 5.86 7.81
N GLN A 35 -4.73 6.68 6.82
CA GLN A 35 -4.86 8.14 6.90
C GLN A 35 -6.32 8.60 6.96
N GLN A 36 -7.22 7.99 6.17
CA GLN A 36 -8.67 8.30 6.20
C GLN A 36 -9.28 7.99 7.57
N GLN A 37 -8.82 6.93 8.22
CA GLN A 37 -9.21 6.56 9.59
C GLN A 37 -8.46 7.36 10.67
N GLN A 38 -7.67 8.35 10.28
CA GLN A 38 -6.86 9.19 11.17
C GLN A 38 -5.91 8.40 12.09
N ILE A 39 -5.47 7.21 11.65
CA ILE A 39 -4.55 6.35 12.41
C ILE A 39 -3.12 6.81 12.12
N PRO A 40 -2.39 7.38 13.10
CA PRO A 40 -1.05 7.89 12.88
C PRO A 40 -0.04 6.73 12.89
N PHE A 41 0.68 6.53 11.79
CA PHE A 41 1.66 5.45 11.63
C PHE A 41 3.05 5.95 11.22
N TYR A 42 4.09 5.20 11.58
CA TYR A 42 5.45 5.40 11.09
C TYR A 42 5.75 4.52 9.87
N ILE A 43 5.45 3.22 9.99
CA ILE A 43 5.85 2.20 9.02
C ILE A 43 4.67 1.24 8.81
N VAL A 44 4.50 0.82 7.57
CA VAL A 44 3.50 -0.14 7.12
C VAL A 44 4.23 -1.22 6.35
N ASN A 45 4.14 -2.47 6.80
CA ASN A 45 4.79 -3.61 6.17
C ASN A 45 3.82 -4.78 6.03
N THR A 46 3.90 -5.51 4.92
CA THR A 46 3.14 -6.76 4.77
C THR A 46 4.08 -7.95 4.64
N LYS A 47 3.72 -9.05 5.28
CA LYS A 47 4.42 -10.34 5.17
C LYS A 47 3.42 -11.40 4.72
N THR A 48 3.79 -12.17 3.71
CA THR A 48 3.06 -13.38 3.34
C THR A 48 3.66 -14.55 4.11
N THR A 49 2.81 -15.34 4.77
CA THR A 49 3.22 -16.58 5.43
C THR A 49 3.30 -17.72 4.43
N THR A 50 3.93 -18.83 4.84
CA THR A 50 4.00 -20.07 4.05
C THR A 50 2.62 -20.62 3.66
N THR A 51 1.59 -20.29 4.46
CA THR A 51 0.18 -20.67 4.20
C THR A 51 -0.56 -19.71 3.27
N ASN A 52 0.15 -18.87 2.51
CA ASN A 52 -0.41 -17.81 1.65
C ASN A 52 -1.32 -16.81 2.38
N LYS A 53 -1.24 -16.75 3.71
CA LYS A 53 -1.93 -15.74 4.51
C LYS A 53 -1.07 -14.49 4.56
N ARG A 54 -1.66 -13.36 4.22
CA ARG A 54 -0.96 -12.07 4.26
C ARG A 54 -1.28 -11.38 5.59
N THR A 55 -0.23 -10.97 6.29
CA THR A 55 -0.31 -10.22 7.54
C THR A 55 0.23 -8.82 7.31
N LEU A 56 -0.49 -7.83 7.80
CA LEU A 56 -0.08 -6.43 7.79
C LEU A 56 0.35 -6.02 9.19
N PHE A 57 1.49 -5.34 9.26
CA PHE A 57 2.09 -4.77 10.45
C PHE A 57 2.12 -3.26 10.29
N VAL A 58 1.53 -2.54 11.24
CA VAL A 58 1.48 -1.08 11.25
C VAL A 58 2.09 -0.58 12.55
N ALA A 59 3.25 0.06 12.45
CA ALA A 59 3.89 0.71 13.59
C ALA A 59 3.19 2.03 13.90
N ILE A 60 2.56 2.12 15.07
CA ILE A 60 1.73 3.26 15.48
C ILE A 60 2.57 4.36 16.13
N ARG A 61 2.24 5.61 15.81
CA ARG A 61 2.93 6.79 16.36
C ARG A 61 2.43 7.19 17.74
N ASN A 62 1.13 7.07 17.99
CA ASN A 62 0.53 7.33 19.29
C ASN A 62 0.06 6.01 19.93
N PRO A 63 0.88 5.37 20.77
CA PRO A 63 0.55 4.08 21.35
C PRO A 63 -0.54 4.13 22.44
N GLU A 64 -0.81 5.30 23.02
CA GLU A 64 -1.80 5.46 24.08
C GLU A 64 -3.22 5.15 23.58
N SER A 65 -3.47 5.38 22.28
CA SER A 65 -4.77 5.12 21.65
C SER A 65 -4.81 3.79 20.88
N ILE A 66 -3.87 2.87 21.11
CA ILE A 66 -3.75 1.63 20.32
C ILE A 66 -5.03 0.78 20.36
N ASN A 67 -5.70 0.69 21.51
CA ASN A 67 -6.95 -0.06 21.67
C ASN A 67 -8.09 0.55 20.84
N ILE A 68 -8.15 1.88 20.76
CA ILE A 68 -9.14 2.60 19.95
C ILE A 68 -8.92 2.29 18.48
N TYR A 69 -7.66 2.37 18.02
CA TYR A 69 -7.34 2.05 16.64
C TYR A 69 -7.61 0.58 16.31
N GLU A 70 -7.32 -0.36 17.22
CA GLU A 70 -7.60 -1.78 17.02
C GLU A 70 -9.11 -2.02 16.84
N GLN A 71 -9.94 -1.39 17.65
CA GLN A 71 -11.40 -1.49 17.51
C GLN A 71 -11.90 -0.86 16.20
N GLN A 72 -11.45 0.34 15.85
CA GLN A 72 -11.85 1.05 14.63
C GLN A 72 -11.41 0.31 13.36
N SER A 73 -10.28 -0.37 13.41
CA SER A 73 -9.66 -0.98 12.24
C SER A 73 -9.99 -2.47 12.05
N ARG A 74 -10.82 -3.05 12.93
CA ARG A 74 -11.12 -4.49 13.01
C ARG A 74 -11.52 -5.12 11.67
N ASP A 75 -12.37 -4.46 10.90
CA ASP A 75 -12.90 -4.98 9.63
C ASP A 75 -12.15 -4.45 8.40
N LEU A 76 -11.09 -3.66 8.60
CA LEU A 76 -10.29 -3.12 7.51
C LEU A 76 -9.46 -4.21 6.84
N PHE A 77 -9.12 -3.94 5.59
CA PHE A 77 -8.30 -4.79 4.71
C PHE A 77 -8.82 -6.20 4.46
N THR A 78 -10.07 -6.49 4.82
CA THR A 78 -10.77 -7.74 4.48
C THR A 78 -11.25 -7.74 3.03
N THR A 79 -11.60 -8.92 2.51
CA THR A 79 -12.24 -9.06 1.20
C THR A 79 -13.53 -8.25 1.11
N THR A 80 -14.37 -8.30 2.14
CA THR A 80 -15.60 -7.50 2.23
C THR A 80 -15.31 -6.01 2.18
N HIS A 81 -14.29 -5.55 2.89
CA HIS A 81 -13.87 -4.14 2.83
C HIS A 81 -13.40 -3.73 1.44
N TYR A 82 -12.64 -4.59 0.76
CA TYR A 82 -12.19 -4.33 -0.61
C TYR A 82 -13.37 -4.15 -1.57
N GLU A 83 -14.34 -5.07 -1.54
CA GLU A 83 -15.51 -4.99 -2.43
C GLU A 83 -16.33 -3.72 -2.15
N LYS A 84 -16.52 -3.34 -0.87
CA LYS A 84 -17.18 -2.07 -0.51
C LYS A 84 -16.47 -0.86 -1.12
N LEU A 85 -15.14 -0.77 -0.98
CA LEU A 85 -14.36 0.35 -1.53
C LEU A 85 -14.38 0.38 -3.07
N LYS A 86 -14.39 -0.80 -3.70
CA LYS A 86 -14.48 -0.94 -5.16
C LYS A 86 -15.83 -0.47 -5.68
N THR A 87 -16.93 -0.91 -5.07
CA THR A 87 -18.30 -0.49 -5.43
C THR A 87 -18.49 1.02 -5.26
N ASN A 88 -17.93 1.59 -4.19
CA ASN A 88 -18.02 3.02 -3.92
C ASN A 88 -17.05 3.88 -4.76
N GLY A 89 -16.25 3.29 -5.65
CA GLY A 89 -15.28 4.00 -6.48
C GLY A 89 -14.13 4.65 -5.70
N GLN A 90 -13.91 4.25 -4.45
CA GLN A 90 -12.90 4.85 -3.55
C GLN A 90 -11.51 4.25 -3.73
N LEU A 91 -11.39 3.17 -4.52
CA LEU A 91 -10.09 2.63 -4.89
C LEU A 91 -9.54 3.38 -6.11
N PRO A 92 -8.30 3.90 -6.06
CA PRO A 92 -7.67 4.48 -7.23
C PRO A 92 -7.58 3.39 -8.31
N ARG A 93 -8.20 3.67 -9.47
CA ARG A 93 -8.09 2.79 -10.63
C ARG A 93 -6.60 2.60 -10.92
N ALA A 94 -6.16 1.34 -11.01
CA ALA A 94 -4.81 1.06 -11.48
C ALA A 94 -4.61 1.85 -12.77
N ASN A 95 -3.58 2.71 -12.80
CA ASN A 95 -3.25 3.56 -13.95
C ASN A 95 -3.40 2.73 -15.22
N ARG A 96 -4.47 2.98 -15.99
CA ARG A 96 -4.46 2.69 -17.42
C ARG A 96 -3.39 3.62 -17.96
N ARG A 97 -2.13 3.15 -18.00
CA ARG A 97 -1.10 3.73 -18.85
C ARG A 97 -1.71 3.72 -20.26
N SER A 98 -2.26 4.85 -20.67
CA SER A 98 -2.53 5.14 -22.06
C SER A 98 -1.20 4.97 -22.78
N ASN A 99 -1.10 3.91 -23.58
CA ASN A 99 -0.07 3.79 -24.61
C ASN A 99 -0.23 4.99 -25.55
N PHE A 100 0.41 6.11 -25.24
CA PHE A 100 0.75 7.10 -26.26
C PHE A 100 1.92 6.52 -27.05
N HIS A 101 1.56 5.74 -28.05
CA HIS A 101 2.41 5.30 -29.14
C HIS A 101 2.81 6.57 -29.92
N HIS A 102 3.92 7.21 -29.56
CA HIS A 102 4.51 8.25 -30.42
C HIS A 102 5.40 7.55 -31.45
N GLN A 103 4.73 6.98 -32.47
CA GLN A 103 5.34 6.80 -33.78
C GLN A 103 5.31 8.15 -34.48
N GLN A 104 6.48 8.65 -34.86
CA GLN A 104 6.76 9.53 -36.00
C GLN A 104 8.13 10.16 -35.74
N SER A 105 9.06 10.28 -36.67
CA SER A 105 9.27 9.69 -37.99
C SER A 105 10.75 9.95 -38.27
N GLN A 106 11.36 9.02 -38.97
CA GLN A 106 12.69 9.20 -39.53
C GLN A 106 12.74 10.47 -40.39
N SER A 107 13.79 11.27 -40.22
CA SER A 107 14.23 12.23 -41.23
C SER A 107 15.75 12.15 -41.29
N ARG A 108 16.21 11.11 -41.99
CA ARG A 108 17.55 11.06 -42.56
C ARG A 108 17.62 12.12 -43.65
N SER A 109 18.17 13.28 -43.34
CA SER A 109 18.66 14.18 -44.36
C SER A 109 20.12 13.83 -44.62
N ARG A 110 20.32 12.90 -45.56
CA ARG A 110 21.52 12.88 -46.40
C ARG A 110 21.52 14.18 -47.20
N HIS A 111 22.58 14.97 -47.11
CA HIS A 111 22.96 15.86 -48.20
C HIS A 111 24.43 15.63 -48.51
N SER A 112 24.61 15.25 -49.77
CA SER A 112 25.86 14.98 -50.44
C SER A 112 26.20 16.21 -51.32
N TYR A 113 27.50 16.49 -51.45
CA TYR A 113 28.19 17.30 -52.45
C TYR A 113 27.69 18.73 -52.74
N HIS A 114 28.50 19.73 -52.37
CA HIS A 114 29.37 20.40 -53.34
C HIS A 114 30.58 21.03 -52.66
#